data_AF-A0A533URW4-F1
#
_entry.id   AF-A0A533URW4-F1
#
_cell.length_a   1.000
_cell.length_b   1.000
_cell.length_c   1.000
_cell.angle_alpha   90.00
_cell.angle_beta   90.00
_cell.angle_gamma   90.00
#
_symmetry.space_group_name_H-M   'P 1'
#
loop_
_entity.id
_entity.type
_entity.pdbx_description
1 polymer ?
#
loop_
_entity_poly.entity_id
_entity_poly.type
_entity_poly.pdbx_seq_one_letter_code
_entity_poly.pdbx_strand_id
1 'polypeptide(L)' 'MSHSDNDAAYFYILHQVEIDLEIDHDELISASRGLLNFWLDEWFNRRSNITGNRRKPSEELKEGVFDWKEQERELEEE' A
#
# COMPACT_ATOMS: atom_id res chain seq x y z
N MET A 1 -19.98 -1.60 -7.90
CA MET A 1 -20.09 -2.55 -6.77
C MET A 1 -19.40 -1.90 -5.59
N SER A 2 -20.06 -1.80 -4.43
CA SER A 2 -19.49 -1.13 -3.24
C SER A 2 -18.29 -1.91 -2.72
N HIS A 3 -17.07 -1.42 -3.00
CA HIS A 3 -15.78 -1.97 -2.54
C HIS A 3 -15.34 -1.43 -1.17
N SER A 4 -16.24 -0.74 -0.45
CA SER A 4 -15.91 0.14 0.69
C SER A 4 -15.05 -0.47 1.80
N ASP A 5 -15.20 -1.76 2.11
CA ASP A 5 -14.44 -2.40 3.20
C ASP A 5 -12.99 -2.71 2.79
N ASN A 6 -12.76 -3.02 1.52
CA ASN A 6 -11.42 -3.26 0.98
C ASN A 6 -10.71 -1.94 0.68
N ASP A 7 -11.43 -0.92 0.20
CA ASP A 7 -10.88 0.42 -0.05
C ASP A 7 -10.31 1.04 1.23
N ALA A 8 -11.03 0.95 2.35
CA ALA A 8 -10.55 1.39 3.66
C ALA A 8 -9.29 0.62 4.12
N ALA A 9 -9.19 -0.67 3.79
CA ALA A 9 -8.04 -1.49 4.12
C ALA A 9 -6.82 -1.12 3.26
N TYR A 10 -7.01 -0.85 1.96
CA TYR A 10 -5.94 -0.45 1.06
C TYR A 10 -5.41 0.94 1.39
N PHE A 11 -6.31 1.90 1.68
CA PHE A 11 -5.94 3.21 2.21
C PHE A 11 -5.12 3.08 3.50
N TYR A 12 -5.60 2.28 4.46
CA TYR A 12 -4.88 2.06 5.71
C TYR A 12 -3.47 1.50 5.48
N ILE A 13 -3.31 0.53 4.58
CA ILE A 13 -2.00 -0.03 4.26
C ILE A 13 -1.07 1.03 3.69
N LEU A 14 -1.51 1.79 2.68
CA LEU A 14 -0.70 2.85 2.07
C LEU A 14 -0.31 3.90 3.10
N HIS A 15 -1.26 4.35 3.92
CA HIS A 15 -0.98 5.33 4.96
C HIS A 15 0.02 4.83 6.02
N GLN A 16 -0.04 3.55 6.38
CA GLN A 16 0.96 2.96 7.26
C GLN A 16 2.33 2.83 6.59
N VAL A 17 2.38 2.58 5.28
CA VAL A 17 3.64 2.57 4.52
C VAL A 17 4.28 3.96 4.55
N GLU A 18 3.51 5.04 4.35
CA GLU A 18 3.99 6.43 4.46
C GLU A 18 4.64 6.69 5.82
N ILE A 19 3.93 6.34 6.89
CA ILE A 19 4.38 6.60 8.27
C ILE A 19 5.58 5.73 8.63
N ASP A 20 5.50 4.42 8.41
CA ASP A 20 6.50 3.46 8.91
C ASP A 20 7.78 3.47 8.07
N LEU A 21 7.71 3.87 6.79
CA LEU A 21 8.88 4.00 5.90
C LEU A 21 9.35 5.45 5.71
N GLU A 22 8.64 6.43 6.29
CA GLU A 22 8.95 7.86 6.17
C GLU A 22 8.93 8.33 4.70
N ILE A 23 7.92 7.91 3.94
CA ILE A 23 7.73 8.24 2.52
C ILE A 23 6.71 9.37 2.40
N ASP A 24 7.02 10.38 1.59
CA ASP A 24 6.08 11.46 1.29
C ASP A 24 4.87 10.95 0.49
N HIS A 25 3.68 11.49 0.77
CA HIS A 25 2.43 11.09 0.10
C HIS A 25 2.54 11.16 -1.43
N ASP A 26 3.01 12.30 -1.96
CA ASP A 26 3.18 12.51 -3.40
C ASP A 26 4.18 11.52 -4.02
N GLU A 27 5.21 11.13 -3.26
CA GLU A 27 6.17 10.10 -3.68
C GLU A 27 5.49 8.73 -3.74
N LEU A 28 4.65 8.39 -2.77
CA LEU A 28 3.89 7.15 -2.73
C LEU A 28 2.87 7.07 -3.88
N ILE A 29 2.13 8.16 -4.13
CA ILE A 29 1.11 8.25 -5.19
C ILE A 29 1.74 8.30 -6.58
N SER A 30 2.94 8.87 -6.74
CA SER A 30 3.66 8.84 -8.03
C SER A 30 4.53 7.60 -8.24
N ALA A 31 4.74 6.79 -7.19
CA ALA A 31 5.62 5.62 -7.25
C ALA A 31 5.24 4.63 -8.35
N SER A 32 6.24 4.15 -9.09
CA SER A 32 6.04 3.02 -10.01
C SER A 32 5.58 1.78 -9.24
N ARG A 33 4.83 0.90 -9.92
CA ARG A 33 4.37 -0.37 -9.35
C ARG A 33 5.50 -1.22 -8.76
N GLY A 34 6.69 -1.20 -9.37
CA GLY A 34 7.85 -1.93 -8.87
C GLY A 34 8.38 -1.37 -7.55
N LEU A 35 8.40 -0.04 -7.40
CA LEU A 35 8.83 0.63 -6.18
C LEU A 35 7.80 0.43 -5.06
N LEU A 36 6.51 0.57 -5.37
CA LEU A 36 5.43 0.31 -4.42
C LEU A 36 5.41 -1.15 -3.94
N ASN A 37 5.66 -2.11 -4.84
CA ASN A 37 5.80 -3.51 -4.47
C ASN A 37 6.96 -3.74 -3.48
N PHE A 38 8.11 -3.10 -3.73
CA PHE A 38 9.26 -3.16 -2.84
C PHE A 38 8.93 -2.60 -1.45
N TRP A 39 8.28 -1.44 -1.37
CA TRP A 39 7.89 -0.82 -0.11
C TRP A 39 6.85 -1.63 0.66
N LEU A 40 5.87 -2.21 -0.02
CA LEU A 40 4.92 -3.13 0.63
C LEU A 40 5.65 -4.33 1.24
N ASP A 41 6.60 -4.93 0.52
CA ASP A 41 7.41 -6.03 1.06
C ASP A 41 8.27 -5.57 2.26
N GLU A 42 8.89 -4.39 2.19
CA GLU A 42 9.67 -3.82 3.29
C GLU A 42 8.81 -3.56 4.52
N TRP A 43 7.66 -2.91 4.35
CA TRP A 43 6.71 -2.61 5.41
C TRP A 43 6.20 -3.88 6.09
N PHE A 44 5.79 -4.89 5.31
CA PHE A 44 5.39 -6.19 5.87
C PHE A 44 6.52 -6.88 6.63
N ASN A 45 7.77 -6.78 6.16
CA ASN A 45 8.92 -7.30 6.88
C ASN A 45 9.15 -6.58 8.22
N ARG A 46 9.05 -5.24 8.24
CA ARG A 46 9.16 -4.44 9.48
C ARG A 46 8.05 -4.83 10.47
N ARG A 47 6.79 -4.88 10.04
CA ARG A 47 5.64 -5.27 10.89
C ARG A 47 5.69 -6.72 11.35
N SER A 48 6.17 -7.62 10.50
CA SER A 48 6.40 -9.02 10.84
C SER A 48 7.42 -9.19 11.97
N ASN A 49 8.48 -8.37 11.99
CA ASN A 49 9.47 -8.39 13.06
C ASN A 49 8.91 -7.87 14.39
N ILE A 50 8.01 -6.88 14.35
CA ILE A 50 7.34 -6.33 15.54
C ILE A 50 6.33 -7.33 16.12
N THR A 51 5.54 -7.98 15.27
CA THR A 51 4.46 -8.89 15.70
C THR A 51 4.92 -10.34 15.90
N GLY A 52 6.16 -10.68 15.50
CA GLY A 52 6.67 -12.05 15.48
C GLY A 52 6.05 -12.95 14.41
N ASN A 53 5.13 -12.41 13.59
CA ASN A 53 4.42 -13.15 12.56
C ASN A 53 5.03 -12.86 11.19
N ARG A 54 5.97 -13.70 10.75
CA ARG A 54 6.67 -13.57 9.46
C ARG A 54 5.79 -13.99 8.28
N ARG A 55 4.79 -13.17 7.97
CA ARG A 55 3.95 -13.36 6.79
C ARG A 55 4.35 -12.38 5.71
N LYS A 56 4.56 -12.90 4.50
CA LYS A 56 4.62 -12.07 3.30
C LYS A 56 3.21 -11.61 2.93
N PRO A 57 3.05 -10.42 2.37
CA PRO A 57 1.78 -10.01 1.76
C PRO A 57 1.38 -11.02 0.67
N SER A 58 0.10 -11.31 0.54
CA SER A 58 -0.40 -12.09 -0.59
C SER A 58 -0.35 -11.26 -1.87
N GLU A 59 -0.19 -11.90 -3.02
CA GLU A 59 -0.24 -11.21 -4.31
C GLU A 59 -1.59 -10.52 -4.53
N GLU A 60 -2.70 -11.16 -4.13
CA GLU A 60 -4.05 -10.56 -4.19
C GLU A 60 -4.15 -9.24 -3.40
N LEU A 61 -3.51 -9.16 -2.23
CA LEU A 61 -3.49 -7.92 -1.44
C LEU A 61 -2.70 -6.83 -2.17
N LYS A 62 -1.55 -7.18 -2.75
CA LYS A 62 -0.72 -6.24 -3.50
C LYS A 62 -1.46 -5.68 -4.70
N GLU A 63 -2.09 -6.55 -5.49
CA GLU A 63 -2.89 -6.15 -6.64
C GLU A 63 -4.02 -5.20 -6.23
N GLY A 64 -4.75 -5.51 -5.15
CA GLY A 64 -5.79 -4.61 -4.64
C GLY A 64 -5.26 -3.23 -4.21
N VAL A 65 -4.10 -3.18 -3.55
CA VAL A 65 -3.44 -1.91 -3.19
C VAL A 65 -2.99 -1.14 -4.43
N PHE A 66 -2.50 -1.82 -5.46
CA PHE A 66 -2.08 -1.18 -6.72
C PHE A 66 -3.29 -0.59 -7.46
N ASP A 67 -4.35 -1.37 -7.62
CA ASP A 67 -5.55 -0.95 -8.34
C ASP A 67 -6.23 0.23 -7.62
N TRP A 68 -6.26 0.21 -6.29
CA TRP A 68 -6.79 1.31 -5.49
C TRP A 68 -5.95 2.57 -5.66
N LYS A 69 -4.62 2.47 -5.58
CA LYS A 69 -3.71 3.61 -5.77
C LYS A 69 -3.84 4.24 -7.15
N GLU A 70 -3.96 3.43 -8.21
CA GLU A 70 -4.16 3.95 -9.57
C GLU A 70 -5.48 4.74 -9.68
N GLN A 71 -6.56 4.27 -9.04
CA GLN A 71 -7.84 4.99 -9.00
C GLN A 71 -7.72 6.33 -8.26
N GLU A 72 -7.03 6.38 -7.12
CA GLU A 72 -6.82 7.64 -6.40
C GLU A 72 -6.00 8.63 -7.20
N ARG A 73 -4.95 8.19 -7.91
CA ARG A 73 -4.17 9.07 -8.80
C ARG A 73 -5.05 9.66 -9.90
N GLU A 74 -5.93 8.86 -10.51
CA GLU A 74 -6.87 9.34 -11.51
C GLU A 74 -7.85 10.40 -10.94
N LEU A 75 -8.26 10.26 -9.68
CA LEU A 75 -9.13 11.23 -8.99
C LEU A 75 -8.41 12.53 -8.59
N GLU A 76 -7.10 12.49 -8.32
CA GLU A 76 -6.30 13.69 -8.03
C GLU A 76 -5.91 14.50 -9.27
N GLU A 77 -5.87 13.86 -10.44
CA GLU A 77 -5.53 14.50 -11.71
C GLU A 77 -6.75 15.18 -12.41
N GLU A 78 -7.98 15.00 -11.90
CA GLU A 78 -9.22 15.69 -12.36
C GLU A 78 -9.51 17.02 -11.64
#